data_AF-A0A967LXS4-F1
#
_entry.id   AF-A0A967LXS4-F1
#
_cell.length_a   1.000
_cell.length_b   1.000
_cell.length_c   1.000
_cell.angle_alpha   90.00
_cell.angle_beta   90.00
_cell.angle_gamma   90.00
#
_symmetry.space_group_name_H-M   'P 1'
#
loop_
_entity.id
_entity.type
_entity.pdbx_description
1 polymer ?
#
loop_
_entity_poly.entity_id
_entity_poly.type
_entity_poly.pdbx_seq_one_letter_code
_entity_poly.pdbx_strand_id
1 'polypeptide(L)'
;MDYFQMTAPCGLDCFNCHFFLAHEDQEAMNTVEKLSEEYDIPVEIMLCNGCRNHHGQIPLQKHVFGEAHRCAAYECSQDKGVKFCGDCDQFPCDNLHPYADKAGELPHNIKVFNLCLINKMGLEKWAESKASEVREIYFNKPWTLTE
;
A
#
# COMPACT_ATOMS: atom_id res chain seq x y z
N MET A 1 -11.88 -13.23 -1.30
CA MET A 1 -10.64 -12.49 -1.00
C MET A 1 -10.61 -12.22 0.49
N ASP A 2 -9.48 -12.44 1.16
CA ASP A 2 -9.31 -12.04 2.56
C ASP A 2 -8.80 -10.59 2.57
N TYR A 3 -9.72 -9.63 2.66
CA TYR A 3 -9.35 -8.21 2.66
C TYR A 3 -8.49 -7.84 3.86
N PHE A 4 -8.62 -8.52 4.99
CA PHE A 4 -7.77 -8.26 6.14
C PHE A 4 -6.32 -8.63 5.83
N GLN A 5 -6.10 -9.82 5.28
CA GLN A 5 -4.78 -10.27 4.90
C GLN A 5 -4.17 -9.43 3.77
N MET A 6 -5.02 -8.94 2.86
CA MET A 6 -4.62 -8.14 1.68
C MET A 6 -4.55 -6.63 1.95
N THR A 7 -4.80 -6.16 3.17
CA THR A 7 -4.67 -4.74 3.53
C THR A 7 -3.62 -4.55 4.62
N ALA A 8 -2.58 -3.77 4.30
CA ALA A 8 -1.52 -3.44 5.23
C ALA A 8 -2.07 -2.66 6.43
N PRO A 9 -1.43 -2.73 7.62
CA PRO A 9 -1.84 -1.95 8.78
C PRO A 9 -1.94 -0.44 8.51
N CYS A 10 -1.13 0.09 7.58
CA CYS A 10 -1.15 1.50 7.18
C CYS A 10 -2.26 1.88 6.18
N GLY A 11 -3.16 0.98 5.80
CA GLY A 11 -4.30 1.26 4.92
C GLY A 11 -4.01 1.15 3.42
N LEU A 12 -2.88 0.56 3.02
CA LEU A 12 -2.63 0.22 1.61
C LEU A 12 -3.19 -1.17 1.28
N ASP A 13 -3.86 -1.28 0.15
CA ASP A 13 -4.43 -2.52 -0.37
C ASP A 13 -3.52 -3.20 -1.40
N CYS A 14 -3.47 -4.53 -1.34
CA CYS A 14 -2.76 -5.37 -2.31
C CYS A 14 -3.60 -5.64 -3.57
N PHE A 15 -4.92 -5.61 -3.45
CA PHE A 15 -5.85 -5.96 -4.53
C PHE A 15 -5.98 -4.90 -5.64
N ASN A 16 -5.36 -3.72 -5.50
CA ASN A 16 -5.13 -2.78 -6.61
C ASN A 16 -3.62 -2.52 -6.88
N CYS A 17 -2.73 -3.41 -6.42
CA CYS A 17 -1.28 -3.25 -6.52
C CYS A 17 -0.69 -4.16 -7.60
N HIS A 18 -0.08 -3.57 -8.64
CA HIS A 18 0.51 -4.35 -9.74
C HIS A 18 1.58 -5.36 -9.27
N PHE A 19 2.41 -5.01 -8.28
CA PHE A 19 3.44 -5.92 -7.74
C PHE A 19 2.86 -7.18 -7.08
N PHE A 20 1.66 -7.06 -6.50
CA PHE A 20 0.98 -8.20 -5.88
C PHE A 20 0.17 -8.98 -6.93
N LEU A 21 -0.56 -8.27 -7.78
CA LEU A 21 -1.43 -8.88 -8.79
C LEU A 21 -0.66 -9.59 -9.90
N ALA A 22 0.60 -9.23 -10.15
CA ALA A 22 1.43 -9.81 -11.21
C ALA A 22 1.55 -11.34 -11.16
N HIS A 23 1.32 -11.97 -10.00
CA HIS A 23 1.27 -13.43 -9.89
C HIS A 23 0.16 -14.08 -10.73
N GLU A 24 -0.96 -13.36 -10.94
CA GLU A 24 -2.19 -13.92 -11.51
C GLU A 24 -2.77 -13.04 -12.64
N ASP A 25 -2.30 -11.79 -12.77
CA ASP A 25 -2.77 -10.80 -13.74
C ASP A 25 -1.66 -10.42 -14.73
N GLN A 26 -1.91 -10.65 -16.02
CA GLN A 26 -0.94 -10.42 -17.09
C GLN A 26 -0.66 -8.93 -17.34
N GLU A 27 -1.65 -8.04 -17.12
CA GLU A 27 -1.45 -6.60 -17.30
C GLU A 27 -0.58 -6.03 -16.17
N ALA A 28 -0.81 -6.50 -14.95
CA ALA A 28 0.04 -6.23 -13.80
C ALA A 28 1.47 -6.77 -14.02
N MET A 29 1.62 -7.99 -14.54
CA MET A 29 2.94 -8.55 -14.87
C MET A 29 3.66 -7.71 -15.94
N ASN A 30 2.99 -7.33 -17.02
CA ASN A 30 3.58 -6.47 -18.05
C ASN A 30 4.06 -5.11 -17.48
N THR A 31 3.39 -4.61 -16.43
CA THR A 31 3.79 -3.39 -15.72
C THR A 31 5.06 -3.64 -14.90
N VAL A 32 5.13 -4.77 -14.20
CA VAL A 32 6.32 -5.18 -13.44
C VAL A 32 7.53 -5.41 -14.35
N GLU A 33 7.37 -6.04 -15.52
CA GLU A 33 8.45 -6.25 -16.49
C GLU A 33 9.02 -4.91 -17.02
N LYS A 34 8.16 -3.94 -17.33
CA LYS A 34 8.62 -2.60 -17.73
C LYS A 34 9.43 -1.91 -16.63
N LEU A 35 8.96 -2.00 -15.39
CA LEU A 35 9.68 -1.45 -14.24
C LEU A 35 11.00 -2.20 -14.02
N SER A 36 11.03 -3.51 -14.23
CA SER A 36 12.25 -4.33 -14.14
C SER A 36 13.32 -3.83 -15.10
N GLU A 37 12.97 -3.57 -16.35
CA GLU A 37 13.87 -2.99 -17.35
C GLU A 37 14.30 -1.55 -17.03
N GLU A 38 13.36 -0.71 -16.58
CA GLU A 38 13.62 0.70 -16.26
C GLU A 38 14.60 0.87 -15.10
N TYR A 39 14.44 0.05 -14.05
CA TYR A 39 15.21 0.16 -12.82
C TYR A 39 16.38 -0.83 -12.72
N ASP A 40 16.56 -1.71 -13.72
CA ASP A 40 17.56 -2.80 -13.71
C ASP A 40 17.45 -3.67 -12.45
N ILE A 41 16.21 -4.00 -12.05
CA ILE A 41 15.91 -4.84 -10.89
C ILE A 41 15.19 -6.10 -11.37
N PRO A 42 15.65 -7.31 -11.01
CA PRO A 42 15.01 -8.56 -11.43
C PRO A 42 13.52 -8.65 -11.06
N VAL A 43 12.69 -9.17 -11.97
CA VAL A 43 11.24 -9.33 -11.81
C VAL A 43 10.89 -10.07 -10.51
N GLU A 44 11.63 -11.12 -10.18
CA GLU A 44 11.42 -11.94 -8.97
C GLU A 44 11.54 -11.14 -7.67
N ILE A 45 12.30 -10.04 -7.66
CA ILE A 45 12.45 -9.13 -6.52
C ILE A 45 11.25 -8.18 -6.43
N MET A 46 10.62 -7.85 -7.56
CA MET A 46 9.45 -7.00 -7.63
C MET A 46 8.14 -7.74 -7.28
N LEU A 47 8.09 -9.07 -7.45
CA LEU A 47 6.94 -9.88 -7.10
C LEU A 47 6.67 -9.86 -5.58
N CYS A 48 5.45 -9.50 -5.20
CA CYS A 48 5.09 -9.22 -3.82
C CYS A 48 3.92 -10.09 -3.34
N ASN A 49 4.06 -10.65 -2.13
CA ASN A 49 2.99 -11.42 -1.48
C ASN A 49 2.18 -10.58 -0.48
N GLY A 50 2.38 -9.27 -0.43
CA GLY A 50 1.65 -8.36 0.46
C GLY A 50 2.33 -8.16 1.81
N CYS A 51 2.01 -7.03 2.45
CA CYS A 51 2.72 -6.54 3.63
C CYS A 51 2.66 -7.49 4.83
N ARG A 52 1.49 -8.11 5.08
CA ARG A 52 1.31 -9.03 6.21
C ARG A 52 2.06 -10.35 5.99
N ASN A 53 2.03 -10.90 4.79
CA ASN A 53 2.77 -12.12 4.43
C ASN A 53 4.29 -11.93 4.49
N HIS A 54 4.75 -10.71 4.20
CA HIS A 54 6.16 -10.33 4.29
C HIS A 54 6.56 -9.78 5.66
N HIS A 55 5.67 -9.76 6.66
CA HIS A 55 5.93 -9.14 7.97
C HIS A 55 6.53 -7.72 7.88
N GLY A 56 6.00 -6.90 6.95
CA GLY A 56 6.48 -5.52 6.72
C GLY A 56 7.80 -5.41 5.95
N GLN A 57 8.42 -6.53 5.55
CA GLN A 57 9.73 -6.57 4.90
C GLN A 57 9.59 -6.89 3.40
N ILE A 58 9.11 -5.93 2.62
CA ILE A 58 8.86 -6.10 1.18
C ILE A 58 10.19 -6.36 0.42
N PRO A 59 10.27 -7.38 -0.45
CA PRO A 59 11.51 -7.75 -1.16
C PRO A 59 12.16 -6.57 -1.92
N LEU A 60 11.38 -5.84 -2.71
CA LEU A 60 11.85 -4.66 -3.43
C LEU A 60 12.45 -3.59 -2.49
N GLN A 61 11.84 -3.35 -1.33
CA GLN A 61 12.36 -2.38 -0.38
C GLN A 61 13.67 -2.86 0.25
N LYS A 62 13.79 -4.15 0.58
CA LYS A 62 15.04 -4.73 1.07
C LYS A 62 16.15 -4.66 0.03
N HIS A 63 15.82 -4.85 -1.25
CA HIS A 63 16.77 -4.73 -2.33
C HIS A 63 17.31 -3.30 -2.46
N VAL A 64 16.42 -2.30 -2.42
CA VAL A 64 16.79 -0.88 -2.60
C VAL A 64 17.45 -0.27 -1.36
N PHE A 65 16.94 -0.58 -0.17
CA PHE A 65 17.39 0.06 1.09
C PHE A 65 18.30 -0.85 1.94
N GLY A 66 18.55 -2.09 1.50
CA GLY A 66 19.37 -3.08 2.18
C GLY A 66 18.60 -4.04 3.08
N GLU A 67 19.23 -5.18 3.42
CA GLU A 67 18.64 -6.28 4.20
C GLU A 67 18.17 -5.89 5.61
N ALA A 68 18.76 -4.82 6.16
CA ALA A 68 18.40 -4.27 7.46
C ALA A 68 17.14 -3.38 7.42
N HIS A 69 16.60 -3.08 6.24
CA HIS A 69 15.41 -2.23 6.10
C HIS A 69 14.20 -2.81 6.83
N ARG A 70 13.47 -1.95 7.53
CA ARG A 70 12.25 -2.27 8.26
C ARG A 70 11.19 -1.19 8.03
N CYS A 71 9.93 -1.60 7.92
CA CYS A 71 8.82 -0.66 7.82
C CYS A 71 8.39 -0.20 9.22
N ALA A 72 8.75 1.02 9.61
CA ALA A 72 8.43 1.59 10.92
C ALA A 72 6.92 1.54 11.26
N ALA A 73 6.04 1.82 10.28
CA ALA A 73 4.60 1.74 10.47
C ALA A 73 4.12 0.30 10.75
N TYR A 74 4.72 -0.70 10.10
CA TYR A 74 4.38 -2.09 10.32
C TYR A 74 4.85 -2.55 11.70
N GLU A 75 6.11 -2.33 12.05
CA GLU A 75 6.66 -2.73 13.36
C GLU A 75 5.87 -2.09 14.51
N CYS A 76 5.63 -0.78 14.43
CA CYS A 76 4.81 -0.06 15.41
C CYS A 76 3.40 -0.66 15.55
N SER A 77 2.77 -1.11 14.45
CA SER A 77 1.46 -1.76 14.53
C SER A 77 1.50 -3.10 15.26
N GLN A 78 2.58 -3.87 15.07
CA GLN A 78 2.78 -5.16 15.74
C GLN A 78 3.05 -4.95 17.24
N ASP A 79 3.96 -4.02 17.57
CA ASP A 79 4.31 -3.70 18.97
C ASP A 79 3.10 -3.24 19.78
N LYS A 80 2.20 -2.48 19.16
CA LYS A 80 0.97 -2.00 19.79
C LYS A 80 -0.20 -2.98 19.70
N GLY A 81 -0.07 -4.07 18.95
CA GLY A 81 -1.14 -5.04 18.73
C GLY A 81 -2.38 -4.47 18.02
N VAL A 82 -2.21 -3.43 17.19
CA VAL A 82 -3.32 -2.84 16.43
C VAL A 82 -3.46 -3.51 15.07
N LYS A 83 -4.71 -3.72 14.64
CA LYS A 83 -5.02 -4.36 13.35
C LYS A 83 -4.75 -3.41 12.19
N PHE A 84 -5.21 -2.18 12.34
CA PHE A 84 -4.93 -1.05 11.47
C PHE A 84 -4.41 0.12 12.30
N CYS A 85 -3.55 0.94 11.71
CA CYS A 85 -3.05 2.14 12.38
C CYS A 85 -4.18 3.10 12.75
N GLY A 86 -5.32 3.05 12.04
CA GLY A 86 -6.54 3.82 12.35
C GLY A 86 -7.20 3.46 13.68
N ASP A 87 -6.90 2.28 14.25
CA ASP A 87 -7.40 1.83 15.56
C ASP A 87 -6.55 2.39 16.73
N CYS A 88 -5.41 3.03 16.42
CA CYS A 88 -4.49 3.54 17.43
C CYS A 88 -5.02 4.85 18.04
N ASP A 89 -4.88 5.00 19.35
CA ASP A 89 -5.14 6.23 20.10
C ASP A 89 -4.31 7.44 19.63
N GLN A 90 -3.14 7.18 19.07
CA GLN A 90 -2.25 8.20 18.49
C GLN A 90 -2.52 8.47 17.00
N PHE A 91 -3.55 7.89 16.40
CA PHE A 91 -3.85 8.13 14.98
C PHE A 91 -4.48 9.53 14.77
N PRO A 92 -4.00 10.31 13.77
CA PRO A 92 -2.87 10.06 12.88
C PRO A 92 -1.51 10.39 13.54
N CYS A 93 -0.43 9.70 13.11
CA CYS A 93 0.92 9.88 13.65
C CYS A 93 2.00 9.98 12.57
N ASP A 94 3.23 10.29 12.99
CA ASP A 94 4.39 10.53 12.11
C ASP A 94 4.78 9.33 11.23
N ASN A 95 4.44 8.10 11.63
CA ASN A 95 4.64 6.91 10.79
C ASN A 95 3.77 6.91 9.51
N LEU A 96 2.75 7.76 9.45
CA LEU A 96 1.81 7.90 8.34
C LEU A 96 1.91 9.28 7.66
N HIS A 97 2.95 10.07 7.97
CA HIS A 97 3.15 11.39 7.38
C HIS A 97 3.16 11.29 5.83
N PRO A 98 2.39 12.14 5.11
CA PRO A 98 2.46 12.22 3.65
C PRO A 98 3.81 12.76 3.16
N TYR A 99 4.23 12.36 1.97
CA TYR A 99 5.43 12.87 1.32
C TYR A 99 5.08 13.44 -0.05
N ALA A 100 5.69 14.57 -0.41
CA ALA A 100 5.62 15.08 -1.79
C ALA A 100 6.52 14.26 -2.73
N ASP A 101 7.63 13.75 -2.20
CA ASP A 101 8.53 12.89 -2.96
C ASP A 101 7.80 11.63 -3.45
N LYS A 102 7.97 11.35 -4.75
CA LYS A 102 7.31 10.23 -5.45
C LYS A 102 5.78 10.16 -5.31
N ALA A 103 5.12 11.26 -4.95
CA ALA A 103 3.67 11.28 -4.71
C ALA A 103 2.84 10.92 -5.95
N GLY A 104 3.35 11.14 -7.16
CA GLY A 104 2.68 10.75 -8.41
C GLY A 104 2.83 9.28 -8.80
N GLU A 105 3.71 8.54 -8.11
CA GLU A 105 4.04 7.14 -8.44
C GLU A 105 3.67 6.18 -7.29
N LEU A 106 3.84 6.63 -6.05
CA LEU A 106 3.66 5.81 -4.86
C LEU A 106 2.37 6.19 -4.10
N PRO A 107 1.62 5.20 -3.56
CA PRO A 107 0.33 5.44 -2.91
C PRO A 107 0.46 5.91 -1.45
N HIS A 108 1.60 6.43 -1.00
CA HIS A 108 1.79 6.73 0.43
C HIS A 108 0.84 7.80 0.96
N ASN A 109 0.36 8.72 0.12
CA ASN A 109 -0.55 9.78 0.53
C ASN A 109 -2.02 9.33 0.69
N ILE A 110 -2.40 8.15 0.18
CA ILE A 110 -3.78 7.63 0.37
C ILE A 110 -3.94 6.83 1.67
N LYS A 111 -2.84 6.52 2.38
CA LYS A 111 -2.82 5.73 3.63
C LYS A 111 -3.81 6.23 4.68
N VAL A 112 -3.65 7.49 5.10
CA VAL A 112 -4.48 8.09 6.15
C VAL A 112 -5.94 8.18 5.72
N PHE A 113 -6.19 8.54 4.46
CA PHE A 113 -7.55 8.62 3.93
C PHE A 113 -8.25 7.26 3.93
N ASN A 114 -7.56 6.21 3.48
CA ASN A 114 -8.06 4.84 3.52
C ASN A 114 -8.36 4.38 4.95
N LEU A 115 -7.47 4.65 5.91
CA LEU A 115 -7.71 4.31 7.32
C LEU A 115 -8.95 5.02 7.89
N CYS A 116 -9.16 6.30 7.57
CA CYS A 116 -10.38 7.02 7.94
C CYS A 116 -11.64 6.39 7.34
N LEU A 117 -11.58 5.94 6.08
CA LEU A 117 -12.70 5.24 5.45
C LEU A 117 -12.95 3.88 6.09
N ILE A 118 -11.92 3.08 6.34
CA ILE A 118 -12.02 1.78 7.03
C ILE A 118 -12.68 1.96 8.39
N ASN A 119 -12.26 2.94 9.20
CA ASN A 119 -12.89 3.25 10.48
C ASN A 119 -14.36 3.67 10.34
N LYS A 120 -14.68 4.43 9.28
CA LYS A 120 -16.03 4.97 9.06
C LYS A 120 -17.02 3.91 8.57
N MET A 121 -16.59 2.99 7.71
CA MET A 121 -17.50 2.11 6.97
C MET A 121 -17.21 0.62 7.06
N GLY A 122 -16.13 0.24 7.76
CA GLY A 122 -15.65 -1.13 7.81
C GLY A 122 -14.73 -1.48 6.64
N LEU A 123 -13.87 -2.48 6.86
CA LEU A 123 -12.85 -2.92 5.92
C LEU A 123 -13.47 -3.45 4.62
N GLU A 124 -14.45 -4.33 4.73
CA GLU A 124 -15.06 -5.03 3.61
C GLU A 124 -15.74 -4.03 2.66
N LYS A 125 -16.55 -3.15 3.22
CA LYS A 125 -17.24 -2.11 2.44
C LYS A 125 -16.26 -1.15 1.79
N TRP A 126 -15.19 -0.75 2.49
CA TRP A 126 -14.15 0.09 1.90
C TRP A 126 -13.45 -0.61 0.74
N ALA A 127 -13.05 -1.88 0.91
CA ALA A 127 -12.35 -2.65 -0.10
C ALA A 127 -13.19 -2.85 -1.37
N GLU A 128 -14.49 -3.15 -1.21
CA GLU A 128 -15.40 -3.41 -2.33
C GLU A 128 -15.84 -2.16 -3.07
N SER A 129 -15.88 -0.99 -2.41
CA SER A 129 -16.54 0.20 -2.97
C SER A 129 -15.69 1.46 -3.08
N LYS A 130 -14.64 1.64 -2.27
CA LYS A 130 -13.89 2.90 -2.21
C LYS A 130 -12.40 2.75 -2.52
N ALA A 131 -11.76 1.62 -2.20
CA ALA A 131 -10.31 1.48 -2.33
C ALA A 131 -9.79 1.78 -3.75
N SER A 132 -10.40 1.16 -4.77
CA SER A 132 -10.05 1.39 -6.18
C SER A 132 -10.38 2.81 -6.65
N GLU A 133 -11.53 3.34 -6.25
CA GLU A 133 -11.97 4.71 -6.58
C GLU A 133 -11.01 5.77 -6.00
N VAL A 134 -10.57 5.59 -4.75
CA VAL A 134 -9.59 6.49 -4.12
C VAL A 134 -8.28 6.49 -4.90
N ARG A 135 -7.81 5.30 -5.29
CA ARG A 135 -6.59 5.16 -6.09
C ARG A 135 -6.72 5.84 -7.46
N GLU A 136 -7.83 5.59 -8.16
CA GLU A 136 -8.13 6.18 -9.46
C GLU A 136 -8.20 7.72 -9.38
N ILE A 137 -8.90 8.26 -8.38
CA ILE A 137 -8.98 9.71 -8.18
C ILE A 137 -7.60 10.30 -7.92
N TYR A 138 -6.83 9.67 -7.03
CA TYR A 138 -5.53 10.18 -6.61
C TYR A 138 -4.51 10.24 -7.76
N PHE A 139 -4.46 9.21 -8.62
CA PHE A 139 -3.46 9.14 -9.69
C PHE A 139 -3.93 9.72 -11.04
N ASN A 140 -5.24 9.71 -11.32
CA ASN A 140 -5.74 9.93 -12.69
C ASN A 140 -6.74 11.09 -12.86
N LYS A 141 -7.17 11.76 -11.77
CA LYS A 141 -8.11 12.89 -11.86
C LYS A 141 -7.43 14.23 -11.59
N PRO A 142 -7.82 15.31 -12.29
CA PRO A 142 -7.37 16.65 -11.94
C PRO A 142 -7.91 17.03 -10.56
N TRP A 143 -7.12 17.79 -9.80
CA TRP A 143 -7.62 18.38 -8.57
C TRP A 143 -8.79 19.33 -8.86
N THR A 144 -9.85 19.21 -8.07
CA THR A 144 -11.01 20.08 -8.16
C THR A 144 -11.66 20.28 -6.79
N LEU A 145 -12.28 21.45 -6.58
CA LEU A 145 -13.16 21.74 -5.45
C LEU A 145 -14.64 21.76 -5.86
N THR A 146 -14.94 21.53 -7.14
CA THR A 146 -16.30 21.48 -7.66
C THR A 146 -16.79 20.05 -7.66
N GLU A 147 -18.06 19.86 -7.27
CA GLU A 147 -18.78 18.58 -7.38
C GLU A 147 -18.87 18.09 -8.83
#